data_AF-A0A2N3I480-F1
#
_entry.id   AF-A0A2N3I480-F1
#
_cell.length_a   1.000
_cell.length_b   1.000
_cell.length_c   1.000
_cell.angle_alpha   90.00
_cell.angle_beta   90.00
_cell.angle_gamma   90.00
#
_symmetry.space_group_name_H-M   'P 1'
#
loop_
_entity.id
_entity.type
_entity.pdbx_description
1 polymer ?
#
loop_
_entity_poly.entity_id
_entity_poly.type
_entity_poly.pdbx_seq_one_letter_code
_entity_poly.pdbx_strand_id
1 'polypeptide(L)'
;MIIKLTYQEKCACSRSSFCTYVENEESFTSSEKEYLVKVIVNDNLSGVLYVSTVLVVWSLVVGVIDVILFPGIIVYAVFHGVIDYKVLTPPIVFMIVNFSSKLIYIGSVLKGRVSLVDIFVAALPYAGSAYLLKKFLVNDKLLSQAMVLYLKEKKKQVKKFFLDRFRLLK
;
A
#
# COMPACT_ATOMS: atom_id res chain seq x y z
N MET A 1 0.39 -17.37 31.11
CA MET A 1 0.59 -16.02 31.68
C MET A 1 -0.05 -15.05 30.71
N ILE A 2 -1.19 -14.43 31.07
CA ILE A 2 -1.95 -13.53 30.17
C ILE A 2 -1.33 -12.15 30.29
N ILE A 3 -0.62 -11.68 29.26
CA ILE A 3 -0.07 -10.32 29.28
C ILE A 3 -1.19 -9.40 28.77
N LYS A 4 -1.85 -8.70 29.70
CA LYS A 4 -2.94 -7.78 29.35
C LYS A 4 -2.38 -6.63 28.49
N LEU A 5 -2.85 -6.54 27.25
CA LEU A 5 -2.72 -5.36 26.39
C LEU A 5 -3.07 -4.08 27.16
N THR A 6 -2.22 -3.07 27.06
CA THR A 6 -2.42 -1.77 27.69
C THR A 6 -3.63 -1.05 27.07
N TYR A 7 -4.24 -0.12 27.83
CA TYR A 7 -5.38 0.66 27.33
C TYR A 7 -5.06 1.43 26.04
N GLN A 8 -3.83 1.95 25.94
CA GLN A 8 -3.36 2.65 24.74
C GLN A 8 -3.25 1.74 23.52
N GLU A 9 -2.77 0.50 23.70
CA GLU A 9 -2.71 -0.48 22.60
C GLU A 9 -4.10 -0.87 22.11
N LYS A 10 -5.08 -1.00 23.01
CA LYS A 10 -6.48 -1.24 22.65
C LYS A 10 -7.08 -0.07 21.86
N CYS A 11 -6.83 1.17 22.28
CA CYS A 11 -7.28 2.36 21.56
C CYS A 11 -6.58 2.52 20.19
N ALA A 12 -5.33 2.10 20.05
CA ALA A 12 -4.63 2.09 18.77
C ALA A 12 -5.18 0.99 17.84
N CYS A 13 -5.46 -0.19 18.38
CA CYS A 13 -6.02 -1.32 17.65
C CYS A 13 -7.42 -1.01 17.09
N SER A 14 -8.28 -0.35 17.87
CA SER A 14 -9.63 0.01 17.43
C SER A 14 -9.67 1.01 16.26
N ARG A 15 -8.58 1.77 16.05
CA ARG A 15 -8.43 2.69 14.91
C ARG A 15 -7.97 1.98 13.63
N SER A 16 -7.44 0.77 13.73
CA SER A 16 -6.89 0.01 12.61
C SER A 16 -7.84 -1.11 12.20
N SER A 17 -8.43 -1.01 11.01
CA SER A 17 -9.38 -2.03 10.51
C SER A 17 -8.76 -3.43 10.39
N PHE A 18 -7.44 -3.52 10.20
CA PHE A 18 -6.71 -4.79 10.22
C PHE A 18 -6.59 -5.36 11.64
N CYS A 19 -6.32 -4.51 12.63
CA CYS A 19 -6.18 -4.95 14.02
C CYS A 19 -7.53 -5.42 14.58
N THR A 20 -8.60 -4.67 14.31
CA THR A 20 -9.98 -5.07 14.65
C THR A 20 -10.39 -6.38 13.97
N TYR A 21 -9.92 -6.64 12.74
CA TYR A 21 -10.16 -7.93 12.08
C TYR A 21 -9.49 -9.08 12.83
N VAL A 22 -8.20 -8.94 13.17
CA VAL A 22 -7.44 -9.98 13.91
C VAL A 22 -8.05 -10.29 15.28
N GLU A 23 -8.53 -9.27 16.00
CA GLU A 23 -9.16 -9.44 17.30
C GLU A 23 -10.43 -10.31 17.23
N ASN A 24 -11.24 -10.10 16.19
CA ASN A 24 -12.54 -10.77 16.00
C ASN A 24 -12.47 -12.11 15.26
N GLU A 25 -11.32 -12.45 14.66
CA GLU A 25 -11.16 -13.66 13.84
C GLU A 25 -11.05 -14.91 14.73
N GLU A 26 -11.90 -15.92 14.53
CA GLU A 26 -11.94 -17.14 15.37
C GLU A 26 -10.79 -18.12 15.08
N SER A 27 -10.15 -18.01 13.92
CA SER A 27 -9.08 -18.92 13.51
C SER A 27 -7.75 -18.74 14.26
N PHE A 28 -7.61 -17.68 15.06
CA PHE A 28 -6.43 -17.44 15.89
C PHE A 28 -6.68 -17.75 17.36
N THR A 29 -5.70 -18.39 18.01
CA THR A 29 -5.70 -18.59 19.46
C THR A 29 -5.52 -17.27 20.22
N SER A 30 -5.92 -17.23 21.49
CA SER A 30 -5.79 -16.01 22.31
C SER A 30 -4.35 -15.49 22.40
N SER A 31 -3.35 -16.39 22.44
CA SER A 31 -1.93 -16.02 22.44
C SER A 31 -1.46 -15.45 21.09
N GLU A 32 -1.94 -15.99 19.97
CA GLU A 32 -1.62 -15.49 18.64
C GLU A 32 -2.24 -14.12 18.40
N LYS A 33 -3.49 -13.90 18.83
CA LYS A 33 -4.15 -12.59 18.77
C LYS A 33 -3.36 -11.54 19.54
N GLU A 34 -2.95 -11.86 20.76
CA GLU A 34 -2.20 -10.93 21.61
C GLU A 34 -0.86 -10.54 20.97
N TYR A 35 -0.12 -11.53 20.45
CA TYR A 35 1.11 -11.30 19.71
C TYR A 35 0.88 -10.44 18.46
N LEU A 36 -0.12 -10.77 17.65
CA LEU A 36 -0.44 -10.03 16.42
C LEU A 36 -0.83 -8.59 16.73
N VAL A 37 -1.69 -8.34 17.73
CA VAL A 37 -2.06 -6.98 18.14
C VAL A 37 -0.82 -6.22 18.59
N LYS A 38 0.05 -6.85 19.37
CA LYS A 38 1.29 -6.23 19.85
C LYS A 38 2.22 -5.87 18.72
N VAL A 39 2.40 -6.74 17.72
CA VAL A 39 3.20 -6.47 16.51
C VAL A 39 2.55 -5.40 15.65
N ILE A 40 1.23 -5.46 15.42
CA ILE A 40 0.50 -4.48 14.61
C ILE A 40 0.58 -3.07 15.22
N VAL A 41 0.49 -2.97 16.55
CA VAL A 41 0.50 -1.71 17.29
C VAL A 41 1.93 -1.20 17.54
N ASN A 42 2.87 -2.04 17.99
CA ASN A 42 4.25 -1.61 18.27
C ASN A 42 5.06 -1.39 16.99
N ASP A 43 4.98 -2.29 16.00
CA ASP A 43 5.72 -2.12 14.73
C ASP A 43 4.99 -1.17 13.77
N ASN A 44 3.90 -0.54 14.20
CA ASN A 44 3.14 0.43 13.42
C ASN A 44 2.79 -0.09 12.02
N LEU A 45 2.55 -1.40 11.91
CA LEU A 45 2.22 -2.09 10.67
C LEU A 45 1.00 -1.45 10.01
N SER A 46 0.06 -0.94 10.80
CA SER A 46 -1.09 -0.18 10.30
C SER A 46 -0.68 1.01 9.42
N GLY A 47 0.38 1.74 9.80
CA GLY A 47 0.93 2.84 9.00
C GLY A 47 1.60 2.36 7.71
N VAL A 48 2.36 1.26 7.77
CA VAL A 48 2.97 0.64 6.57
C VAL A 48 1.91 0.12 5.61
N LEU A 49 0.87 -0.53 6.12
CA LEU A 49 -0.27 -1.01 5.34
C LEU A 49 -1.05 0.14 4.71
N TYR A 50 -1.25 1.23 5.45
CA TYR A 50 -1.88 2.44 4.94
C TYR A 50 -1.07 3.05 3.79
N VAL A 51 0.24 3.29 4.00
CA VAL A 51 1.14 3.81 2.96
C VAL A 51 1.16 2.87 1.75
N SER A 52 1.24 1.56 1.97
CA SER A 52 1.27 0.59 0.88
C SER A 52 -0.03 0.58 0.08
N THR A 53 -1.18 0.72 0.72
CA THR A 53 -2.48 0.85 0.04
C THR A 53 -2.54 2.11 -0.81
N VAL A 54 -2.09 3.25 -0.27
CA VAL A 54 -2.01 4.52 -1.01
C VAL A 54 -1.07 4.40 -2.21
N LEU A 55 0.08 3.75 -2.05
CA LEU A 55 1.02 3.50 -3.15
C LEU A 55 0.46 2.59 -4.25
N VAL A 56 -0.38 1.61 -3.90
CA VAL A 56 -1.09 0.78 -4.90
C VAL A 56 -2.07 1.63 -5.71
N VAL A 57 -2.92 2.41 -5.04
CA VAL A 57 -3.88 3.30 -5.71
C VAL A 57 -3.15 4.30 -6.60
N TRP A 58 -2.07 4.89 -6.10
CA TRP A 58 -1.24 5.82 -6.85
C TRP A 58 -0.59 5.16 -8.08
N SER A 59 -0.15 3.91 -7.97
CA SER A 59 0.43 3.16 -9.09
C SER A 59 -0.60 2.87 -10.18
N LEU A 60 -1.88 2.69 -9.83
CA LEU A 60 -2.96 2.58 -10.81
C LEU A 60 -3.16 3.89 -11.57
N VAL A 61 -3.17 5.03 -10.87
CA VAL A 61 -3.31 6.36 -11.50
C VAL A 61 -2.15 6.63 -12.46
N VAL A 62 -0.92 6.36 -12.02
CA VAL A 62 0.29 6.50 -12.86
C VAL A 62 0.23 5.59 -14.07
N GLY A 63 -0.23 4.34 -13.91
CA GLY A 63 -0.41 3.41 -15.04
C GLY A 63 -1.38 3.93 -16.11
N VAL A 64 -2.47 4.61 -15.71
CA VAL A 64 -3.39 5.25 -16.67
C VAL A 64 -2.71 6.40 -17.41
N ILE A 65 -1.93 7.22 -16.69
CA ILE A 65 -1.18 8.33 -17.28
C ILE A 65 -0.19 7.77 -18.31
N ASP A 66 0.59 6.75 -17.95
CA ASP A 66 1.59 6.12 -18.83
C ASP A 66 0.96 5.56 -20.11
N VAL A 67 -0.21 4.93 -20.02
CA VAL A 67 -0.97 4.42 -21.19
C VAL A 67 -1.40 5.54 -22.15
N ILE A 68 -1.55 6.78 -21.67
CA ILE A 68 -1.89 7.92 -22.53
C ILE A 68 -0.61 8.60 -23.04
N LEU A 69 0.36 8.80 -22.15
CA LEU A 69 1.57 9.58 -22.41
C LEU A 69 2.52 8.86 -23.38
N PHE A 70 2.78 7.56 -23.19
CA PHE A 70 3.74 6.84 -24.02
C PHE A 70 3.28 6.66 -25.47
N PRO A 71 2.04 6.24 -25.77
CA PRO A 71 1.55 6.19 -27.15
C PRO A 71 1.51 7.56 -27.81
N GLY A 72 1.17 8.62 -27.07
CA GLY A 72 1.19 9.99 -27.56
C GLY A 72 2.57 10.43 -28.06
N ILE A 73 3.64 10.06 -27.33
CA ILE A 73 5.03 10.33 -27.73
C ILE A 73 5.40 9.57 -29.01
N ILE A 74 5.01 8.29 -29.10
CA ILE A 74 5.30 7.44 -30.27
C ILE A 74 4.62 8.02 -31.52
N VAL A 75 3.33 8.36 -31.43
CA VAL A 75 2.58 8.97 -32.53
C VAL A 75 3.25 10.28 -32.95
N TYR A 76 3.57 11.16 -32.01
CA TYR A 76 4.23 12.43 -32.31
C TYR A 76 5.57 12.23 -33.03
N ALA A 77 6.40 11.29 -32.56
CA ALA A 77 7.70 10.99 -33.15
C ALA A 77 7.59 10.45 -34.59
N VAL A 78 6.58 9.62 -34.87
CA VAL A 78 6.30 9.12 -36.23
C VAL A 78 5.88 10.24 -37.17
N PHE A 79 5.01 11.15 -36.72
CA PHE A 79 4.49 12.24 -37.56
C PHE A 79 5.51 13.35 -37.82
N HIS A 80 6.39 13.65 -36.86
CA HIS A 80 7.33 14.77 -36.97
C HIS A 80 8.76 14.33 -37.36
N GLY A 81 9.04 13.02 -37.40
CA GLY A 81 10.32 12.47 -37.87
C GLY A 81 11.54 12.80 -37.00
N VAL A 82 11.34 13.47 -35.87
CA VAL A 82 12.40 13.89 -34.94
C VAL A 82 11.93 13.68 -33.51
N ILE A 83 12.79 13.10 -32.67
CA ILE A 83 12.60 13.07 -31.22
C ILE A 83 13.12 14.40 -30.67
N ASP A 84 12.23 15.39 -30.61
CA ASP A 84 12.54 16.69 -29.98
C ASP A 84 12.52 16.55 -28.46
N TYR A 85 13.43 17.22 -27.76
CA TYR A 85 13.54 17.22 -26.30
C TYR A 85 12.23 17.68 -25.64
N LYS A 86 11.45 18.51 -26.34
CA LYS A 86 10.13 19.00 -25.90
C LYS A 86 9.10 17.89 -25.68
N VAL A 87 9.24 16.77 -26.39
CA VAL A 87 8.34 15.61 -26.31
C VAL A 87 8.75 14.69 -25.15
N LEU A 88 10.05 14.65 -24.86
CA LEU A 88 10.63 13.83 -23.78
C LEU A 88 10.62 14.54 -22.42
N THR A 89 10.53 15.88 -22.42
CA THR A 89 10.53 16.69 -21.20
C THR A 89 9.34 16.37 -20.27
N PRO A 90 8.07 16.27 -20.74
CA PRO A 90 6.94 15.99 -19.86
C PRO A 90 7.04 14.64 -19.11
N PRO A 91 7.41 13.51 -19.74
CA PRO A 91 7.68 12.24 -19.04
C PRO A 91 8.76 12.35 -17.97
N ILE A 92 9.86 13.04 -18.27
CA ILE A 92 10.99 13.19 -17.36
C ILE A 92 10.58 14.02 -16.14
N VAL A 93 9.92 15.16 -16.37
CA VAL A 93 9.41 16.03 -15.29
C VAL A 93 8.39 15.27 -14.44
N PHE A 94 7.46 14.55 -15.08
CA PHE A 94 6.48 13.73 -14.37
C PHE A 94 7.16 12.66 -13.51
N MET A 95 8.16 11.95 -14.04
CA MET A 95 8.91 10.94 -13.28
C MET A 95 9.59 11.52 -12.05
N ILE A 96 10.27 12.67 -12.20
CA ILE A 96 10.97 13.35 -11.09
C ILE A 96 9.96 13.80 -10.03
N VAL A 97 8.89 14.50 -10.43
CA VAL A 97 7.87 15.00 -9.50
C VAL A 97 7.18 13.85 -8.77
N ASN A 98 6.84 12.78 -9.49
CA ASN A 98 6.20 11.59 -8.91
C ASN A 98 7.10 10.90 -7.89
N PHE A 99 8.39 10.75 -8.22
CA PHE A 99 9.37 10.13 -7.32
C PHE A 99 9.61 10.99 -6.06
N SER A 100 9.83 12.29 -6.22
CA SER A 100 10.02 13.23 -5.11
C SER A 100 8.79 13.29 -4.21
N SER A 101 7.58 13.31 -4.78
CA SER A 101 6.34 13.33 -4.00
C SER A 101 6.18 12.08 -3.15
N LYS A 102 6.51 10.90 -3.71
CA LYS A 102 6.49 9.63 -2.96
C LYS A 102 7.54 9.60 -1.86
N LEU A 103 8.75 10.06 -2.13
CA LEU A 103 9.81 10.16 -1.11
C LEU A 103 9.36 11.01 0.08
N ILE A 104 8.83 12.21 -0.20
CA ILE A 104 8.35 13.13 0.83
C ILE A 104 7.19 12.53 1.62
N TYR A 105 6.22 11.93 0.93
CA TYR A 105 5.06 11.31 1.56
C TYR A 105 5.45 10.14 2.48
N ILE A 106 6.20 9.17 1.96
CA ILE A 106 6.65 8.00 2.73
C ILE A 106 7.53 8.45 3.90
N GLY A 107 8.48 9.36 3.66
CA GLY A 107 9.36 9.88 4.71
C GLY A 107 8.62 10.65 5.80
N SER A 108 7.55 11.39 5.45
CA SER A 108 6.73 12.12 6.43
C SER A 108 5.84 11.19 7.25
N VAL A 109 5.21 10.20 6.62
CA VAL A 109 4.28 9.28 7.28
C VAL A 109 5.01 8.20 8.10
N LEU A 110 6.18 7.75 7.63
CA LEU A 110 6.99 6.70 8.28
C LEU A 110 8.23 7.24 8.99
N LYS A 111 8.23 8.53 9.38
CA LYS A 111 9.38 9.24 9.96
C LYS A 111 10.01 8.45 11.12
N GLY A 112 11.28 8.05 10.97
CA GLY A 112 12.05 7.32 11.97
C GLY A 112 11.71 5.83 12.13
N ARG A 113 10.81 5.29 11.30
CA ARG A 113 10.31 3.90 11.39
C ARG A 113 10.88 2.98 10.31
N VAL A 114 11.37 3.58 9.23
CA VAL A 114 11.86 2.88 8.04
C VAL A 114 13.18 3.54 7.62
N SER A 115 14.17 2.74 7.21
CA SER A 115 15.46 3.29 6.80
C SER A 115 15.31 4.15 5.54
N LEU A 116 16.20 5.13 5.36
CA LEU A 116 16.19 5.97 4.16
C LEU A 116 16.32 5.15 2.87
N VAL A 117 17.06 4.03 2.92
CA VAL A 117 17.21 3.10 1.80
C VAL A 117 15.86 2.47 1.45
N ASP A 118 15.12 2.03 2.46
CA ASP A 118 13.80 1.42 2.26
C ASP A 118 12.77 2.42 1.73
N ILE A 119 12.85 3.68 2.17
CA ILE A 119 12.03 4.78 1.65
C ILE A 119 12.34 5.02 0.17
N PHE A 120 13.63 4.99 -0.22
CA PHE A 120 14.05 5.18 -1.60
C PHE A 120 13.55 4.06 -2.51
N VAL A 121 13.72 2.80 -2.10
CA VAL A 121 13.22 1.64 -2.85
C VAL A 121 11.68 1.66 -2.92
N ALA A 122 11.01 2.06 -1.84
CA ALA A 122 9.56 2.18 -1.79
C ALA A 122 9.01 3.32 -2.67
N ALA A 123 9.80 4.34 -2.97
CA ALA A 123 9.40 5.44 -3.85
C ALA A 123 9.47 5.08 -5.34
N LEU A 124 10.16 3.99 -5.69
CA LEU A 124 10.28 3.55 -7.09
C LEU A 124 8.90 3.27 -7.73
N PRO A 125 8.75 3.56 -9.03
CA PRO A 125 7.54 3.21 -9.77
C PRO A 125 7.24 1.71 -9.65
N TYR A 126 5.97 1.35 -9.45
CA TYR A 126 5.43 -0.01 -9.52
C TYR A 126 5.91 -1.03 -8.47
N ALA A 127 7.09 -0.84 -7.86
CA ALA A 127 7.67 -1.78 -6.89
C ALA A 127 7.40 -1.40 -5.43
N GLY A 128 6.99 -0.16 -5.17
CA GLY A 128 7.03 0.44 -3.84
C GLY A 128 6.17 -0.25 -2.78
N SER A 129 4.91 -0.52 -3.10
CA SER A 129 3.97 -1.17 -2.19
C SER A 129 4.34 -2.63 -1.92
N ALA A 130 4.77 -3.35 -2.97
CA ALA A 130 5.19 -4.74 -2.86
C ALA A 130 6.46 -4.88 -2.01
N TYR A 131 7.42 -3.95 -2.16
CA TYR A 131 8.63 -3.93 -1.35
C TYR A 131 8.33 -3.70 0.14
N LEU A 132 7.51 -2.69 0.46
CA LEU A 132 7.11 -2.41 1.83
C LEU A 132 6.34 -3.59 2.44
N LEU A 133 5.35 -4.14 1.73
CA LEU A 133 4.65 -5.34 2.20
C LEU A 133 5.62 -6.49 2.43
N LYS A 134 6.49 -6.79 1.46
CA LYS A 134 7.43 -7.92 1.56
C LYS A 134 8.34 -7.77 2.77
N LYS A 135 8.93 -6.59 2.98
CA LYS A 135 9.88 -6.37 4.09
C LYS A 135 9.23 -6.53 5.46
N PHE A 136 7.97 -6.11 5.61
CA PHE A 136 7.25 -6.18 6.88
C PHE A 136 6.48 -7.49 7.09
N LEU A 137 6.06 -8.20 6.03
CA LEU A 137 5.26 -9.43 6.13
C LEU A 137 6.09 -10.71 6.02
N VAL A 138 7.25 -10.71 5.35
CA VAL A 138 8.01 -11.95 5.13
C VAL A 138 8.71 -12.45 6.39
N ASN A 139 9.03 -11.57 7.34
CA ASN A 139 9.72 -11.95 8.56
C ASN A 139 8.81 -12.63 9.60
N ASP A 140 7.48 -12.54 9.43
CA ASP A 140 6.52 -13.11 10.37
C ASP A 140 5.43 -13.91 9.64
N LYS A 141 5.51 -15.24 9.73
CA LYS A 141 4.57 -16.16 9.08
C LYS A 141 3.14 -15.99 9.59
N LEU A 142 2.97 -15.73 10.89
CA LEU A 142 1.66 -15.57 11.52
C LEU A 142 1.02 -14.26 11.04
N LEU A 143 1.80 -13.19 10.99
CA LEU A 143 1.36 -11.89 10.50
C LEU A 143 1.00 -11.93 9.00
N SER A 144 1.81 -12.64 8.21
CA SER A 144 1.56 -12.86 6.79
C SER A 144 0.24 -13.61 6.58
N GLN A 145 -0.01 -14.66 7.36
CA GLN A 145 -1.26 -15.42 7.29
C GLN A 145 -2.48 -14.56 7.67
N ALA A 146 -2.39 -13.79 8.76
CA ALA A 146 -3.43 -12.86 9.17
C ALA A 146 -3.73 -11.81 8.09
N MET A 147 -2.70 -11.26 7.46
CA MET A 147 -2.83 -10.29 6.38
C MET A 147 -3.49 -10.90 5.13
N VAL A 148 -3.10 -12.11 4.74
CA VAL A 148 -3.70 -12.81 3.59
C VAL A 148 -5.17 -13.08 3.83
N LEU A 149 -5.54 -13.53 5.03
CA LEU A 149 -6.94 -13.76 5.41
C LEU A 149 -7.75 -12.46 5.36
N TYR A 150 -7.21 -11.38 5.94
CA TYR A 150 -7.81 -10.05 5.88
C TYR A 150 -8.02 -9.54 4.44
N LEU A 151 -7.01 -9.66 3.58
CA LEU A 151 -7.09 -9.24 2.18
C LEU A 151 -8.11 -10.06 1.41
N LYS A 152 -8.21 -11.37 1.68
CA LYS A 152 -9.21 -12.25 1.07
C LYS A 152 -10.62 -11.81 1.46
N GLU A 153 -10.82 -11.43 2.71
CA GLU A 153 -12.10 -10.92 3.20
C GLU A 153 -12.45 -9.55 2.58
N LYS A 154 -11.49 -8.63 2.51
CA LYS A 154 -11.69 -7.34 1.84
C LYS A 154 -11.98 -7.49 0.34
N LYS A 155 -11.30 -8.41 -0.35
CA LYS A 155 -11.59 -8.73 -1.76
C LYS A 155 -13.02 -9.22 -1.94
N LYS A 156 -13.52 -10.07 -1.04
CA LYS A 156 -14.93 -10.53 -1.07
C LYS A 156 -15.90 -9.38 -0.84
N GLN A 157 -15.65 -8.51 0.14
CA GLN A 157 -16.49 -7.34 0.43
C GLN A 157 -16.58 -6.40 -0.78
N VAL A 158 -15.45 -6.09 -1.40
CA VAL A 158 -15.40 -5.26 -2.61
C VAL A 158 -16.15 -5.94 -3.77
N LYS A 159 -15.94 -7.24 -3.98
CA LYS A 159 -16.67 -7.98 -5.03
C LYS A 159 -18.18 -7.94 -4.81
N LYS A 160 -18.66 -8.14 -3.59
CA LYS A 160 -20.09 -8.03 -3.25
C LYS A 160 -20.62 -6.62 -3.51
N PHE A 161 -19.93 -5.60 -3.02
CA PHE A 161 -20.30 -4.21 -3.24
C PHE A 161 -20.43 -3.86 -4.73
N PHE A 162 -19.47 -4.29 -5.55
CA PHE A 162 -19.54 -4.09 -7.00
C PHE A 162 -20.71 -4.85 -7.63
N LEU A 163 -20.95 -6.11 -7.25
CA LEU A 163 -22.06 -6.91 -7.78
C LEU A 163 -23.43 -6.31 -7.40
N ASP A 164 -23.58 -5.85 -6.17
CA ASP A 164 -24.83 -5.25 -5.68
C ASP A 164 -25.08 -3.89 -6.33
N ARG A 165 -24.04 -3.07 -6.50
CA ARG A 165 -24.13 -1.79 -7.21
C ARG A 165 -24.46 -1.97 -8.69
N PHE A 166 -23.94 -3.01 -9.34
CA PHE A 166 -24.26 -3.33 -10.73
C PHE A 166 -25.68 -3.86 -10.91
N ARG A 167 -26.24 -4.56 -9.89
CA ARG A 167 -27.65 -4.97 -9.86
C ARG A 167 -28.62 -3.80 -9.69
N LEU A 168 -28.22 -2.76 -8.97
CA LEU A 168 -29.05 -1.55 -8.75
C LEU A 168 -29.06 -0.59 -9.95
N LEU A 169 -28.16 -0.78 -10.92
CA LEU A 169 -28.05 0.03 -12.14
C LEU A 169 -28.75 -0.61 -13.35
N LYS A 170 -29.43 -1.75 -13.16
CA LYS A 170 -30.18 -2.48 -14.18
C LYS A 170 -31.65 -2.50 -13.81
#